data_AF-A0A9X3FXX1-F1
#
_entry.id   AF-A0A9X3FXX1-F1
#
_cell.length_a   1.000
_cell.length_b   1.000
_cell.length_c   1.000
_cell.angle_alpha   90.00
_cell.angle_beta   90.00
_cell.angle_gamma   90.00
#
_symmetry.space_group_name_H-M   'P 1'
#
loop_
_entity.id
_entity.type
_entity.pdbx_description
1 polymer ?
#
loop_
_entity_poly.entity_id
_entity_poly.type
_entity_poly.pdbx_seq_one_letter_code
_entity_poly.pdbx_strand_id
1 'polypeptide(L)'
;MFEDGGEVLALLIPAIGAGVGGLFGRRLRHQRLRRRMREGRTELSARSPDGWGLSLTRSWRTYLATPRLGELVLRRRFRRDGAGHAVAVLAVDPQTRRPRPREWWRMQAARSRVLTVRTPEGRLELAVPEYQVDWLRDRLAGHAG
;
A
#
# COMPACT_ATOMS: atom_id res chain seq x y z
N MET A 1 59.14 12.79 -16.16
CA MET A 1 58.16 11.98 -16.88
C MET A 1 57.04 11.73 -15.88
N PHE A 2 55.98 12.53 -15.99
CA PHE A 2 54.82 12.48 -15.10
C PHE A 2 53.77 11.64 -15.81
N GLU A 3 53.54 10.42 -15.35
CA GLU A 3 52.41 9.55 -15.68
C GLU A 3 52.21 8.65 -14.44
N ASP A 4 51.03 8.41 -13.91
CA ASP A 4 49.75 9.07 -14.05
C ASP A 4 48.90 8.55 -12.88
N GLY A 5 48.38 9.45 -12.06
CA GLY A 5 47.60 9.15 -10.86
C GLY A 5 46.16 8.71 -11.18
N GLY A 6 45.98 7.81 -12.16
CA GLY A 6 44.69 7.48 -12.76
C GLY A 6 44.00 6.22 -12.21
N GLU A 7 44.73 5.30 -11.55
CA GLU A 7 44.17 3.97 -11.25
C GLU A 7 43.41 3.86 -9.91
N VAL A 8 43.58 4.81 -8.98
CA VAL A 8 42.93 4.69 -7.65
C VAL A 8 41.50 5.25 -7.65
N LEU A 9 41.13 6.07 -8.64
CA LEU A 9 39.82 6.73 -8.72
C LEU A 9 38.73 5.89 -9.40
N ALA A 10 39.10 4.89 -10.20
CA ALA A 10 38.14 4.06 -10.92
C ALA A 10 37.42 3.02 -10.03
N LEU A 11 38.01 2.65 -8.88
CA LEU A 11 37.43 1.64 -8.00
C LEU A 11 36.41 2.18 -6.98
N LEU A 12 36.33 3.50 -6.78
CA LEU A 12 35.45 4.13 -5.79
C LEU A 12 34.09 4.60 -6.36
N ILE A 13 33.96 4.67 -7.69
CA ILE A 13 32.75 5.15 -8.36
C ILE A 13 31.53 4.20 -8.24
N PRO A 14 31.64 2.85 -8.28
CA PRO A 14 30.45 2.01 -8.23
C PRO A 14 29.79 1.94 -6.84
N ALA A 15 30.50 2.31 -5.77
CA ALA A 15 29.96 2.30 -4.41
C ALA A 15 29.01 3.49 -4.13
N ILE A 16 29.25 4.65 -4.76
CA ILE A 16 28.44 5.86 -4.56
C ILE A 16 27.12 5.80 -5.36
N GLY A 17 27.14 5.19 -6.55
CA GLY A 17 25.96 5.06 -7.41
C GLY A 17 24.81 4.29 -6.76
N ALA A 18 25.11 3.22 -6.01
CA ALA A 18 24.12 2.42 -5.31
C ALA A 18 23.52 3.12 -4.08
N GLY A 19 24.33 3.88 -3.33
CA GLY A 19 23.89 4.62 -2.14
C GLY A 19 22.97 5.80 -2.48
N VAL A 20 23.32 6.58 -3.50
CA VAL A 20 22.55 7.75 -3.93
C VAL A 20 21.28 7.33 -4.66
N GLY A 21 21.34 6.33 -5.55
CA GLY A 21 20.18 5.78 -6.24
C GLY A 21 19.15 5.15 -5.29
N GLY A 22 19.62 4.45 -4.24
CA GLY A 22 18.76 3.87 -3.21
C GLY A 22 18.04 4.92 -2.37
N LEU A 23 18.73 5.99 -1.95
CA LEU A 23 18.15 7.10 -1.19
C LEU A 23 17.18 7.94 -2.03
N PHE A 24 17.52 8.24 -3.29
CA PHE A 24 16.62 8.95 -4.21
C PHE A 24 15.37 8.13 -4.53
N GLY A 25 15.52 6.83 -4.82
CA GLY A 25 14.38 5.93 -5.05
C GLY A 25 13.46 5.85 -3.83
N ARG A 26 14.03 5.78 -2.62
CA ARG A 26 13.28 5.77 -1.36
C ARG A 26 12.56 7.10 -1.11
N ARG A 27 13.19 8.24 -1.41
CA ARG A 27 12.62 9.59 -1.26
C ARG A 27 11.50 9.85 -2.28
N LEU A 28 11.68 9.43 -3.54
CA LEU A 28 10.64 9.50 -4.58
C LEU A 28 9.44 8.60 -4.27
N ARG A 29 9.67 7.39 -3.73
CA ARG A 29 8.60 6.51 -3.27
C ARG A 29 7.80 7.17 -2.13
N HIS A 30 8.50 7.79 -1.18
CA HIS A 30 7.87 8.50 -0.07
C HIS A 30 7.08 9.74 -0.53
N GLN A 31 7.60 10.52 -1.48
CA GLN A 31 6.89 11.66 -2.07
C GLN A 31 5.65 11.22 -2.87
N ARG A 32 5.74 10.14 -3.66
CA ARG A 32 4.58 9.60 -4.39
C ARG A 32 3.51 9.07 -3.44
N LEU A 33 3.90 8.43 -2.34
CA LEU A 33 2.97 7.97 -1.31
C LEU A 33 2.28 9.15 -0.62
N ARG A 34 3.03 10.19 -0.22
CA ARG A 34 2.48 11.42 0.35
C ARG A 34 1.55 12.16 -0.62
N ARG A 35 1.92 12.24 -1.90
CA ARG A 35 1.10 12.87 -2.94
C ARG A 35 -0.21 12.11 -3.13
N ARG A 36 -0.18 10.78 -3.15
CA ARG A 36 -1.40 9.96 -3.25
C ARG A 36 -2.30 10.09 -2.02
N MET A 37 -1.73 10.13 -0.82
CA MET A 37 -2.52 10.37 0.40
C MET A 37 -3.19 11.74 0.38
N ARG A 38 -2.51 12.79 -0.14
CA ARG A 38 -3.12 14.11 -0.39
C ARG A 38 -4.24 14.05 -1.44
N GLU A 39 -4.05 13.25 -2.49
CA GLU A 39 -5.06 12.97 -3.51
C GLU A 39 -6.18 12.02 -3.02
N GLY A 40 -6.18 11.62 -1.74
CA GLY A 40 -7.19 10.74 -1.16
C GLY A 40 -7.10 9.28 -1.61
N ARG A 41 -5.92 8.84 -2.06
CA ARG A 41 -5.68 7.49 -2.58
C ARG A 41 -4.58 6.77 -1.80
N THR A 42 -4.72 5.45 -1.66
CA THR A 42 -3.67 4.62 -1.10
C THR A 42 -3.51 3.29 -1.84
N GLU A 43 -2.30 2.74 -1.85
CA GLU A 43 -2.09 1.35 -2.28
C GLU A 43 -2.24 0.45 -1.06
N LEU A 44 -3.15 -0.52 -1.16
CA LEU A 44 -3.36 -1.53 -0.13
C LEU A 44 -3.61 -2.90 -0.75
N SER A 45 -3.39 -3.95 0.03
CA SER A 45 -3.80 -5.29 -0.36
C SER A 45 -5.12 -5.62 0.32
N ALA A 46 -6.10 -6.13 -0.40
CA ALA A 46 -7.40 -6.50 0.13
C ALA A 46 -7.72 -7.98 -0.15
N ARG A 47 -8.53 -8.58 0.72
CA ARG A 47 -9.18 -9.87 0.50
C ARG A 47 -10.51 -9.92 1.24
N SER A 48 -11.43 -10.75 0.76
CA SER A 48 -12.62 -11.15 1.52
C SER A 48 -12.39 -12.59 2.02
N PRO A 49 -12.19 -12.81 3.34
CA PRO A 49 -12.06 -14.16 3.89
C PRO A 49 -13.29 -15.03 3.61
N ASP A 50 -14.46 -14.40 3.62
CA ASP A 50 -15.75 -15.05 3.43
C ASP A 50 -15.93 -15.38 1.93
N GLY A 51 -15.36 -14.54 1.06
CA GLY A 51 -15.25 -14.73 -0.38
C GLY A 51 -16.53 -14.29 -1.09
N TRP A 52 -16.54 -13.05 -1.61
CA TRP A 52 -17.69 -12.53 -2.33
C TRP A 52 -17.34 -11.89 -3.66
N GLY A 53 -18.21 -12.15 -4.64
CA GLY A 53 -18.20 -11.51 -5.94
C GLY A 53 -16.96 -11.82 -6.80
N LEU A 54 -17.02 -11.38 -8.06
CA LEU A 54 -15.98 -11.61 -9.07
C LEU A 54 -14.67 -10.84 -8.77
N SER A 55 -14.70 -9.83 -7.89
CA SER A 55 -13.61 -8.87 -7.70
C SER A 55 -12.72 -9.16 -6.48
N LEU A 56 -13.29 -9.71 -5.40
CA LEU A 56 -12.65 -9.86 -4.08
C LEU A 56 -12.63 -11.32 -3.62
N THR A 57 -11.49 -11.97 -3.87
CA THR A 57 -11.27 -13.36 -3.52
C THR A 57 -10.75 -13.52 -2.09
N ARG A 58 -10.72 -14.77 -1.60
CA ARG A 58 -10.02 -15.17 -0.36
C ARG A 58 -8.50 -14.94 -0.41
N SER A 59 -7.95 -14.77 -1.61
CA SER A 59 -6.54 -14.43 -1.81
C SER A 59 -6.30 -12.93 -1.73
N TRP A 60 -5.18 -12.55 -1.11
CA TRP A 60 -4.67 -11.18 -1.13
C TRP A 60 -4.42 -10.70 -2.57
N ARG A 61 -4.90 -9.49 -2.86
CA ARG A 61 -4.72 -8.78 -4.12
C ARG A 61 -4.42 -7.32 -3.83
N THR A 62 -3.58 -6.69 -4.64
CA THR A 62 -3.22 -5.28 -4.45
C THR A 62 -4.08 -4.36 -5.30
N TYR A 63 -4.60 -3.34 -4.65
CA TYR A 63 -5.50 -2.33 -5.21
C TYR A 63 -4.93 -0.93 -4.98
N LEU A 64 -5.26 -0.03 -5.89
CA LEU A 64 -5.28 1.39 -5.61
C LEU A 64 -6.67 1.70 -5.04
N ALA A 65 -6.72 1.98 -3.75
CA ALA A 65 -7.93 2.29 -3.01
C ALA A 65 -8.15 3.80 -2.92
N THR A 66 -9.40 4.22 -3.03
CA THR A 66 -9.85 5.58 -2.76
C THR A 66 -10.86 5.51 -1.62
N PRO A 67 -10.43 5.69 -0.37
CA PRO A 67 -11.35 5.70 0.77
C PRO A 67 -12.19 6.99 0.79
N ARG A 68 -13.46 6.82 1.12
CA ARG A 68 -14.46 7.86 1.35
C ARG A 68 -15.26 7.50 2.59
N LEU A 69 -16.03 8.46 3.09
CA LEU A 69 -16.93 8.23 4.21
C LEU A 69 -17.89 7.07 3.88
N GLY A 70 -17.83 5.98 4.65
CA GLY A 70 -18.68 4.81 4.46
C GLY A 70 -18.46 4.05 3.15
N GLU A 71 -17.41 4.34 2.38
CA GLU A 71 -17.17 3.71 1.08
C GLU A 71 -15.67 3.51 0.81
N LEU A 72 -15.31 2.38 0.23
CA LEU A 72 -13.97 2.09 -0.25
C LEU A 72 -13.99 1.70 -1.72
N VAL A 73 -13.51 2.58 -2.60
CA VAL A 73 -13.40 2.27 -4.04
C VAL A 73 -12.07 1.57 -4.31
N LEU A 74 -12.13 0.32 -4.76
CA LEU A 74 -10.97 -0.51 -5.07
C LEU A 74 -10.75 -0.63 -6.57
N ARG A 75 -9.57 -0.23 -7.06
CA ARG A 75 -9.16 -0.42 -8.46
C ARG A 75 -7.96 -1.37 -8.51
N ARG A 76 -8.02 -2.43 -9.32
CA ARG A 76 -6.87 -3.34 -9.45
C ARG A 76 -5.68 -2.61 -10.05
N ARG A 77 -4.51 -2.72 -9.40
CA ARG A 77 -3.29 -2.01 -9.83
C ARG A 77 -2.81 -2.38 -11.25
N PHE A 78 -3.00 -3.65 -11.63
CA PHE A 78 -2.40 -4.23 -12.85
C PHE A 78 -3.41 -4.55 -13.96
N ARG A 79 -4.70 -4.26 -13.79
CA ARG A 79 -5.67 -4.38 -14.89
C ARG A 79 -5.95 -2.99 -15.47
N ARG A 80 -5.81 -2.87 -16.80
CA ARG A 80 -6.17 -1.66 -17.56
C ARG A 80 -7.69 -1.42 -17.60
N ASP A 81 -8.48 -2.47 -17.42
CA ASP A 81 -9.94 -2.39 -17.36
C ASP A 81 -10.35 -1.75 -16.02
N GLY A 82 -10.44 -0.42 -16.05
CA GLY A 82 -10.45 0.47 -14.89
C GLY A 82 -11.72 0.46 -14.05
N ALA A 83 -12.52 -0.60 -14.06
CA ALA A 83 -13.71 -0.71 -13.23
C ALA A 83 -13.31 -0.66 -11.75
N GLY A 84 -13.59 0.48 -11.12
CA GLY A 84 -13.51 0.62 -9.66
C GLY A 84 -14.66 -0.14 -9.05
N HIS A 85 -14.35 -0.99 -8.08
CA HIS A 85 -15.35 -1.66 -7.28
C HIS A 85 -15.56 -0.88 -6.00
N ALA A 86 -16.70 -0.19 -5.90
CA ALA A 86 -17.10 0.48 -4.67
C ALA A 86 -17.58 -0.58 -3.67
N VAL A 87 -17.03 -0.53 -2.45
CA VAL A 87 -17.42 -1.40 -1.34
C VAL A 87 -17.99 -0.52 -0.25
N ALA A 88 -19.23 -0.79 0.15
CA ALA A 88 -19.84 -0.11 1.28
C ALA A 88 -19.15 -0.53 2.59
N VAL A 89 -18.83 0.45 3.43
CA VAL A 89 -18.17 0.25 4.71
C VAL A 89 -19.16 0.60 5.81
N LEU A 90 -19.62 -0.44 6.53
CA LEU A 90 -20.54 -0.30 7.65
C LEU A 90 -19.79 0.03 8.94
N ALA A 91 -18.64 -0.60 9.16
CA ALA A 91 -17.82 -0.36 10.33
C ALA A 91 -16.36 -0.73 10.07
N VAL A 92 -15.44 -0.07 10.77
CA VAL A 92 -14.02 -0.42 10.79
C VAL A 92 -13.69 -0.95 12.17
N ASP A 93 -13.07 -2.12 12.23
CA ASP A 93 -12.64 -2.71 13.50
C ASP A 93 -11.52 -1.86 14.13
N PRO A 94 -11.66 -1.46 15.42
CA PRO A 94 -10.63 -0.68 16.11
C PRO A 94 -9.34 -1.47 16.34
N GLN A 95 -9.38 -2.80 16.25
CA GLN A 95 -8.18 -3.62 16.35
C GLN A 95 -7.52 -3.81 14.98
N THR A 96 -6.19 -3.78 14.97
CA THR A 96 -5.41 -4.28 13.84
C THR A 96 -4.64 -5.51 14.24
N ARG A 97 -4.44 -6.42 13.29
CA ARG A 97 -3.56 -7.58 13.49
C ARG A 97 -2.30 -7.45 12.64
N ARG A 98 -1.24 -8.17 13.03
CA ARG A 98 -0.10 -8.39 12.15
C ARG A 98 -0.47 -9.41 11.06
N PRO A 99 0.02 -9.23 9.83
CA PRO A 99 -0.09 -10.26 8.82
C PRO A 99 0.68 -11.51 9.25
N ARG A 100 0.12 -12.70 8.97
CA ARG A 100 0.79 -13.97 9.24
C ARG A 100 2.00 -14.12 8.31
N PRO A 101 3.05 -14.87 8.69
CA PRO A 101 4.24 -15.04 7.83
C PRO A 101 3.93 -15.53 6.41
N ARG A 102 2.96 -16.44 6.27
CA ARG A 102 2.50 -16.95 4.96
C ARG A 102 1.78 -15.90 4.10
N GLU A 103 1.25 -14.85 4.71
CA GLU A 103 0.53 -13.78 4.02
C GLU A 103 1.46 -12.70 3.46
N TRP A 104 2.65 -12.52 4.07
CA TRP A 104 3.61 -11.48 3.70
C TRP A 104 3.99 -11.53 2.23
N TRP A 105 4.26 -12.72 1.70
CA TRP A 105 4.65 -12.94 0.30
C TRP A 105 3.59 -12.51 -0.72
N ARG A 106 2.34 -12.36 -0.30
CA ARG A 106 1.22 -11.96 -1.16
C ARG A 106 0.83 -10.49 -0.98
N MET A 107 1.49 -9.78 -0.05
CA MET A 107 1.25 -8.38 0.26
C MET A 107 2.38 -7.51 -0.28
N GLN A 108 2.05 -6.33 -0.78
CA GLN A 108 3.07 -5.47 -1.39
C GLN A 108 3.82 -4.58 -0.37
N ALA A 109 3.31 -4.45 0.86
CA ALA A 109 3.87 -3.56 1.87
C ALA A 109 4.58 -4.34 2.99
N ALA A 110 5.91 -4.15 3.06
CA ALA A 110 6.68 -4.50 4.25
C ALA A 110 6.16 -3.67 5.44
N ARG A 111 6.01 -4.29 6.62
CA ARG A 111 5.39 -3.67 7.81
C ARG A 111 3.94 -3.22 7.60
N SER A 112 3.13 -4.12 7.05
CA SER A 112 1.67 -3.92 6.98
C SER A 112 0.99 -4.27 8.29
N ARG A 113 -0.13 -3.60 8.57
CA ARG A 113 -1.16 -4.01 9.53
C ARG A 113 -2.39 -4.44 8.74
N VAL A 114 -3.09 -5.45 9.24
CA VAL A 114 -4.38 -5.86 8.67
C VAL A 114 -5.48 -5.20 9.49
N LEU A 115 -6.22 -4.32 8.82
CA LEU A 115 -7.50 -3.80 9.28
C LEU A 115 -8.63 -4.71 8.82
N THR A 116 -9.63 -4.82 9.67
CA THR A 116 -10.87 -5.51 9.36
C THR A 116 -11.98 -4.49 9.15
N VAL A 117 -12.72 -4.63 8.06
CA VAL A 117 -13.84 -3.76 7.70
C VAL A 117 -15.08 -4.62 7.55
N ARG A 118 -16.20 -4.19 8.13
CA ARG A 118 -17.51 -4.81 7.94
C ARG A 118 -18.22 -4.13 6.78
N THR A 119 -18.76 -4.92 5.88
CA THR A 119 -19.53 -4.52 4.71
C THR A 119 -20.89 -5.25 4.77
N PRO A 120 -21.90 -4.84 3.98
CA PRO A 120 -23.18 -5.56 3.92
C PRO A 120 -23.02 -7.02 3.50
N GLU A 121 -21.99 -7.32 2.72
CA GLU A 121 -21.70 -8.66 2.22
C GLU A 121 -20.93 -9.51 3.26
N GLY A 122 -20.35 -8.89 4.30
CA GLY A 122 -19.74 -9.53 5.49
C GLY A 122 -18.42 -8.88 5.95
N ARG A 123 -17.30 -9.63 6.12
CA ARG A 123 -15.96 -9.07 6.40
C ARG A 123 -15.01 -8.88 5.20
N LEU A 124 -14.39 -7.70 5.12
CA LEU A 124 -13.26 -7.35 4.26
C LEU A 124 -11.98 -7.18 5.09
N GLU A 125 -10.87 -7.77 4.68
CA GLU A 125 -9.56 -7.54 5.29
C GLU A 125 -8.68 -6.67 4.39
N LEU A 126 -8.08 -5.63 4.97
CA LEU A 126 -7.22 -4.66 4.31
C LEU A 126 -5.84 -4.68 4.94
N ALA A 127 -4.82 -5.11 4.20
CA ALA A 127 -3.43 -4.97 4.57
C ALA A 127 -2.90 -3.63 4.07
N VAL A 128 -2.57 -2.78 5.04
CA VAL A 128 -2.22 -1.38 4.84
C VAL A 128 -0.89 -1.11 5.54
N PRO A 129 0.03 -0.31 4.98
CA PRO A 129 1.21 0.12 5.71
C PRO A 129 0.86 0.73 7.07
N GLU A 130 1.63 0.41 8.11
CA GLU A 130 1.34 0.82 9.50
C GLU A 130 1.11 2.33 9.65
N TYR A 131 1.88 3.18 8.95
CA TYR A 131 1.75 4.64 8.98
C TYR A 131 0.48 5.20 8.31
N GLN A 132 -0.33 4.36 7.64
CA GLN A 132 -1.57 4.76 6.97
C GLN A 132 -2.83 4.23 7.65
N VAL A 133 -2.67 3.45 8.72
CA VAL A 133 -3.78 2.79 9.43
C VAL A 133 -4.77 3.84 9.93
N ASP A 134 -4.29 4.83 10.68
CA ASP A 134 -5.14 5.85 11.29
C ASP A 134 -5.77 6.75 10.23
N TRP A 135 -4.97 7.22 9.27
CA TRP A 135 -5.49 7.97 8.12
C TRP A 135 -6.62 7.25 7.37
N LEU A 136 -6.49 5.93 7.15
CA LEU A 136 -7.53 5.16 6.46
C LEU A 136 -8.77 5.01 7.33
N ARG A 137 -8.62 4.82 8.64
CA ARG A 137 -9.74 4.76 9.59
C ARG A 137 -10.52 6.06 9.59
N ASP A 138 -9.85 7.19 9.71
CA ASP A 138 -10.48 8.51 9.75
C ASP A 138 -11.31 8.76 8.50
N ARG A 139 -10.75 8.41 7.33
CA ARG A 139 -11.43 8.55 6.03
C ARG A 139 -12.66 7.67 5.90
N LEU A 140 -12.65 6.46 6.45
CA LEU A 140 -13.75 5.50 6.34
C LEU A 140 -14.83 5.72 7.41
N ALA A 141 -14.42 6.05 8.64
CA ALA A 141 -15.29 6.25 9.79
C ALA A 141 -15.86 7.69 9.88
N GLY A 142 -15.37 8.62 9.06
CA GLY A 142 -15.91 9.99 9.03
C GLY A 142 -15.53 10.85 10.21
N HIS A 143 -14.45 10.52 10.91
CA HIS A 143 -13.86 11.47 11.85
C HIS A 143 -13.15 12.56 11.04
N ALA A 144 -13.95 13.47 10.49
CA ALA A 144 -13.49 14.82 10.24
C ALA A 144 -13.15 15.41 11.63
N GLY A 145 -11.90 15.84 11.80
CA GLY A 145 -11.58 16.79 12.85
C GLY A 145 -12.38 18.08 12.68
#